data_AF-A0A0P1HFP6-F1
#
_entry.id   AF-A0A0P1HFP6-F1
#
_cell.length_a   1.000
_cell.length_b   1.000
_cell.length_c   1.000
_cell.angle_alpha   90.00
_cell.angle_beta   90.00
_cell.angle_gamma   90.00
#
_symmetry.space_group_name_H-M   'P 1'
#
loop_
_entity.id
_entity.type
_entity.pdbx_description
1 polymer ?
#
loop_
_entity_poly.entity_id
_entity_poly.type
_entity_poly.pdbx_seq_one_letter_code
_entity_poly.pdbx_strand_id
1 'polypeptide(L)'
;MTQADDTPKFVRKDWRRLPFSPGLCCLQALSPSGKSASGAALTRADAYFACMGELAEIAALEHANPEAEPAPHPKPDLAAKPSWTGLAAGQSDAAAQYRALCEALERASIDLWWQGHLRAAPVDMTQSQGPALQGLIDRLRGSKTSPRRSSLWRLDGFGGLPVTVALSTDAQSKGLVLGYGADWDAAASGRRALVEMALMELNLSDTTDPVTQAKRLSALQQGFEARINRLFSTAPKAVDGRPLAPLSTAPTATSGSAQMQRNFEALKTALKAASVGYRIRNLSAPDLAYPVWTVTLTETPSAGSPTPLCQRPLL
;
A
#
# COMPACT_ATOMS: atom_id res chain seq x y z
N MET A 1 -7.88 26.07 -40.39
CA MET A 1 -8.29 25.39 -39.14
C MET A 1 -7.51 24.10 -39.07
N THR A 2 -6.39 24.09 -38.35
CA THR A 2 -5.63 22.88 -38.03
C THR A 2 -6.39 22.11 -36.97
N GLN A 3 -6.80 20.88 -37.28
CA GLN A 3 -7.30 19.92 -36.28
C GLN A 3 -6.26 19.82 -35.17
N ALA A 4 -6.67 20.15 -33.95
CA ALA A 4 -5.85 19.88 -32.78
C ALA A 4 -5.69 18.35 -32.69
N ASP A 5 -4.44 17.92 -32.59
CA ASP A 5 -4.07 16.55 -32.28
C ASP A 5 -4.57 16.24 -30.85
N ASP A 6 -5.75 15.63 -30.76
CA ASP A 6 -6.45 15.23 -29.52
C ASP A 6 -5.86 13.97 -28.89
N THR A 7 -4.68 13.53 -29.33
CA THR A 7 -3.98 12.41 -28.70
C THR A 7 -3.63 12.80 -27.26
N PRO A 8 -4.07 12.03 -26.23
CA PRO A 8 -3.81 12.37 -24.83
C PRO A 8 -2.32 12.56 -24.58
N LYS A 9 -1.93 13.79 -24.24
CA LYS A 9 -0.54 14.19 -24.01
C LYS A 9 -0.13 13.77 -22.61
N PHE A 10 0.38 12.55 -22.47
CA PHE A 10 0.98 12.09 -21.21
C PHE A 10 2.26 12.90 -20.93
N VAL A 11 2.25 13.73 -19.88
CA VAL A 11 3.49 14.35 -19.37
C VAL A 11 4.21 13.31 -18.51
N ARG A 12 5.30 12.76 -19.03
CA ARG A 12 6.15 11.80 -18.32
C ARG A 12 7.22 12.51 -17.52
N LYS A 13 7.24 12.32 -16.19
CA LYS A 13 8.41 12.63 -15.35
C LYS A 13 9.19 11.35 -15.06
N ASP A 14 10.47 11.35 -15.42
CA ASP A 14 11.36 10.20 -15.31
C ASP A 14 12.40 10.45 -14.22
N TRP A 15 12.14 9.89 -13.04
CA TRP A 15 13.06 9.96 -11.92
C TRP A 15 14.04 8.80 -12.05
N ARG A 16 15.16 9.06 -12.71
CA ARG A 16 16.22 8.05 -12.91
C ARG A 16 16.84 7.59 -11.59
N ARG A 17 16.84 8.43 -10.56
CA ARG A 17 17.25 8.11 -9.18
C ARG A 17 16.49 8.97 -8.18
N LEU A 18 15.98 8.36 -7.11
CA LEU A 18 15.40 9.10 -5.99
C LEU A 18 16.50 9.59 -5.04
N PRO A 19 16.37 10.79 -4.42
CA PRO A 19 17.41 11.33 -3.53
C PRO A 19 17.77 10.41 -2.36
N PHE A 20 16.76 9.76 -1.77
CA PHE A 20 16.93 8.92 -0.59
C PHE A 20 16.95 7.42 -0.91
N SER A 21 16.48 7.05 -2.10
CA SER A 21 16.40 5.68 -2.58
C SER A 21 16.97 5.56 -4.00
N PRO A 22 18.28 5.79 -4.18
CA PRO A 22 18.89 5.89 -5.52
C PRO A 22 18.83 4.60 -6.34
N GLY A 23 18.54 3.45 -5.72
CA GLY A 23 18.32 2.18 -6.41
C GLY A 23 16.89 1.98 -6.94
N LEU A 24 15.97 2.91 -6.68
CA LEU A 24 14.59 2.85 -7.18
C LEU A 24 14.45 3.65 -8.48
N CYS A 25 13.81 3.04 -9.47
CA CYS A 25 13.28 3.72 -10.65
C CYS A 25 11.86 4.20 -10.33
N CYS A 26 11.54 5.46 -10.62
CA CYS A 26 10.19 5.99 -10.49
C CYS A 26 9.76 6.68 -11.79
N LEU A 27 8.56 6.36 -12.27
CA LEU A 27 7.92 6.98 -13.41
C LEU A 27 6.61 7.60 -12.96
N GLN A 28 6.36 8.84 -13.37
CA GLN A 28 5.07 9.49 -13.16
C GLN A 28 4.45 9.85 -14.50
N ALA A 29 3.13 9.70 -14.57
CA ALA A 29 2.30 10.09 -15.70
C ALA A 29 1.11 10.89 -15.19
N LEU A 30 0.56 11.76 -16.04
CA LEU A 30 -0.70 12.44 -15.77
C LEU A 30 -1.81 11.83 -16.64
N SER A 31 -2.98 11.61 -16.05
CA SER A 31 -4.21 11.36 -16.82
C SER A 31 -4.61 12.61 -17.61
N PRO A 32 -5.52 12.50 -18.60
CA PRO A 32 -6.03 13.68 -19.32
C PRO A 32 -6.67 14.73 -18.43
N SER A 33 -7.25 14.32 -17.29
CA SER A 33 -7.82 15.21 -16.26
C SER A 33 -6.78 15.85 -15.33
N GLY A 34 -5.49 15.51 -15.49
CA GLY A 34 -4.39 16.04 -14.67
C GLY A 34 -4.12 15.28 -13.37
N LYS A 35 -4.77 14.14 -13.11
CA LYS A 35 -4.43 13.29 -11.95
C LYS A 35 -3.11 12.56 -12.19
N SER A 36 -2.29 12.45 -11.15
CA SER A 36 -0.97 11.80 -11.25
C SER A 36 -1.05 10.31 -10.93
N ALA A 37 -0.42 9.49 -11.77
CA ALA A 37 -0.06 8.10 -11.50
C ALA A 37 1.45 8.00 -11.25
N SER A 38 1.89 7.13 -10.33
CA SER A 38 3.30 6.94 -9.97
C SER A 38 3.67 5.45 -9.87
N GLY A 39 4.43 4.95 -10.85
CA GLY A 39 4.98 3.61 -10.79
C GLY A 39 6.41 3.59 -10.26
N ALA A 40 6.70 2.71 -9.30
CA ALA A 40 8.02 2.56 -8.72
C ALA A 40 8.46 1.08 -8.68
N ALA A 41 9.70 0.81 -9.05
CA ALA A 41 10.30 -0.52 -8.97
C ALA A 41 11.83 -0.45 -9.07
N LEU A 42 12.52 -1.59 -8.90
CA LEU A 42 13.97 -1.67 -9.10
C LEU A 42 14.39 -1.54 -10.56
N THR A 43 13.51 -1.93 -11.49
CA THR A 43 13.77 -1.80 -12.93
C THR A 43 12.83 -0.77 -13.54
N ARG A 44 13.29 -0.13 -14.61
CA ARG A 44 12.48 0.83 -15.37
C ARG A 44 11.25 0.17 -16.01
N ALA A 45 11.38 -1.07 -16.47
CA ALA A 45 10.28 -1.80 -17.11
C ALA A 45 9.17 -2.10 -16.09
N ASP A 46 9.52 -2.58 -14.89
CA ASP A 46 8.54 -2.83 -13.83
C ASP A 46 7.89 -1.53 -13.34
N ALA A 47 8.68 -0.46 -13.21
CA ALA A 47 8.16 0.87 -12.84
C ALA A 47 7.17 1.39 -13.90
N TYR A 48 7.42 1.09 -15.18
CA TYR A 48 6.50 1.44 -16.27
C TYR A 48 5.19 0.68 -16.15
N PHE A 49 5.22 -0.64 -15.95
CA PHE A 49 3.99 -1.42 -15.78
C PHE A 49 3.20 -1.01 -14.54
N ALA A 50 3.87 -0.70 -13.44
CA ALA A 50 3.20 -0.17 -12.24
C ALA A 50 2.52 1.17 -12.52
N CYS A 51 3.20 2.09 -13.22
CA CYS A 51 2.67 3.40 -13.57
C CYS A 51 1.46 3.29 -14.51
N MET A 52 1.52 2.40 -15.50
CA MET A 52 0.40 2.13 -16.42
C MET A 52 -0.79 1.49 -15.70
N GLY A 53 -0.55 0.63 -14.73
CA GLY A 53 -1.62 0.03 -13.90
C GLY A 53 -2.39 1.10 -13.12
N GLU A 54 -1.69 1.95 -12.39
CA GLU A 54 -2.31 3.05 -11.64
C GLU A 54 -3.03 4.05 -12.57
N LEU A 55 -2.48 4.30 -13.75
CA LEU A 55 -3.14 5.14 -14.75
C LEU A 55 -4.44 4.50 -15.27
N ALA A 56 -4.47 3.19 -15.47
CA ALA A 56 -5.68 2.46 -15.85
C ALA A 56 -6.73 2.50 -14.72
N GLU A 57 -6.31 2.41 -13.46
CA GLU A 57 -7.18 2.57 -12.30
C GLU A 57 -7.81 3.97 -12.24
N ILE A 58 -7.02 5.02 -12.46
CA ILE A 58 -7.50 6.40 -12.54
C ILE A 58 -8.52 6.56 -13.67
N ALA A 59 -8.19 6.07 -14.87
CA ALA A 59 -9.07 6.17 -16.04
C ALA A 59 -10.39 5.41 -15.83
N ALA A 60 -10.35 4.24 -15.20
CA ALA A 60 -11.53 3.46 -14.83
C ALA A 60 -12.44 4.22 -13.85
N LEU A 61 -11.87 4.88 -12.84
CA LEU A 61 -12.64 5.72 -11.91
C LEU A 61 -13.30 6.91 -12.61
N GLU A 62 -12.57 7.56 -13.51
CA GLU A 62 -13.08 8.70 -14.29
C GLU A 62 -14.20 8.29 -15.23
N HIS A 63 -14.07 7.14 -15.88
CA HIS A 63 -15.13 6.58 -16.71
C HIS A 63 -16.38 6.21 -15.89
N ALA A 64 -16.18 5.61 -14.70
CA ALA A 64 -17.28 5.20 -13.83
C ALA A 64 -17.98 6.39 -13.14
N ASN A 65 -17.33 7.55 -13.03
CA ASN A 65 -17.89 8.75 -12.40
C ASN A 65 -17.40 10.03 -13.10
N PRO A 66 -17.94 10.37 -14.28
CA PRO A 66 -17.45 11.48 -15.11
C PRO A 66 -17.70 12.87 -14.51
N GLU A 67 -18.63 12.99 -13.55
CA GLU A 67 -18.96 14.26 -12.87
C GLU A 67 -18.27 14.41 -11.51
N ALA A 68 -17.39 13.48 -11.12
CA ALA A 68 -16.60 13.63 -9.90
C ALA A 68 -15.61 14.79 -10.06
N GLU A 69 -15.91 15.93 -9.44
CA GLU A 69 -14.94 16.99 -9.16
C GLU A 69 -13.64 16.37 -8.64
N PRO A 70 -12.45 16.80 -9.11
CA PRO A 70 -11.18 16.30 -8.61
C PRO A 70 -11.09 16.65 -7.12
N ALA A 71 -11.43 15.69 -6.27
CA ALA A 71 -11.39 15.89 -4.84
C ALA A 71 -9.96 16.32 -4.47
N PRO A 72 -9.76 17.50 -3.85
CA PRO A 72 -8.46 17.83 -3.29
C PRO A 72 -8.09 16.70 -2.34
N HIS A 73 -6.86 16.17 -2.47
CA HIS A 73 -6.35 15.03 -1.71
C HIS A 73 -7.06 14.90 -0.36
N PRO A 74 -7.84 13.84 -0.13
CA PRO A 74 -8.57 13.75 1.12
C PRO A 74 -7.53 13.82 2.24
N LYS A 75 -7.60 14.88 3.05
CA LYS A 75 -6.98 14.83 4.37
C LYS A 75 -7.54 13.56 5.01
N PRO A 76 -6.72 12.70 5.61
CA PRO A 76 -7.24 11.55 6.34
C PRO A 76 -8.13 12.09 7.45
N ASP A 77 -9.42 12.16 7.17
CA ASP A 77 -10.42 12.43 8.17
C ASP A 77 -10.55 11.12 8.95
N LEU A 78 -9.90 11.08 10.11
CA LEU A 78 -9.97 9.95 11.03
C LEU A 78 -11.41 9.69 11.53
N ALA A 79 -12.37 10.58 11.26
CA ALA A 79 -13.79 10.42 11.54
C ALA A 79 -14.62 9.95 10.32
N ALA A 80 -14.08 10.03 9.10
CA ALA A 80 -14.74 9.48 7.93
C ALA A 80 -14.65 7.96 7.98
N LYS A 81 -15.78 7.27 7.77
CA LYS A 81 -15.84 5.81 7.72
C LYS A 81 -14.70 5.31 6.83
N PRO A 82 -13.81 4.43 7.31
CA PRO A 82 -12.70 3.97 6.51
C PRO A 82 -13.28 3.30 5.26
N SER A 83 -12.97 3.84 4.08
CA SER A 83 -13.27 3.13 2.85
C SER A 83 -12.25 1.99 2.78
N TRP A 84 -12.57 0.84 3.38
CA TRP A 84 -11.85 -0.42 3.19
C TRP A 84 -12.09 -0.93 1.76
N THR A 85 -11.66 -0.13 0.80
CA THR A 85 -11.84 -0.32 -0.63
C THR A 85 -10.49 -0.36 -1.28
N GLY A 86 -10.24 -1.42 -2.04
CA GLY A 86 -9.10 -1.52 -2.95
C GLY A 86 -9.56 -1.37 -4.39
N LEU A 87 -8.62 -0.97 -5.23
CA LEU A 87 -8.79 -0.77 -6.66
C LEU A 87 -7.51 -1.24 -7.33
N ALA A 88 -7.62 -2.16 -8.28
CA ALA A 88 -6.43 -2.62 -8.97
C ALA A 88 -6.69 -2.90 -10.45
N ALA A 89 -5.75 -2.47 -11.28
CA ALA A 89 -5.57 -2.98 -12.62
C ALA A 89 -4.69 -4.23 -12.61
N GLY A 90 -4.88 -5.12 -13.59
CA GLY A 90 -4.08 -6.33 -13.73
C GLY A 90 -3.96 -6.83 -15.15
N GLN A 91 -3.04 -7.76 -15.40
CA GLN A 91 -2.90 -8.42 -16.72
C GLN A 91 -4.01 -9.46 -16.98
N SER A 92 -4.85 -9.73 -15.98
CA SER A 92 -6.01 -10.63 -16.05
C SER A 92 -6.99 -10.25 -14.93
N ASP A 93 -8.25 -10.66 -15.05
CA ASP A 93 -9.24 -10.44 -14.00
C ASP A 93 -8.80 -11.01 -12.66
N ALA A 94 -8.26 -12.24 -12.66
CA ALA A 94 -7.74 -12.90 -11.46
C ALA A 94 -6.66 -12.06 -10.77
N ALA A 95 -5.76 -11.45 -11.55
CA ALA A 95 -4.70 -10.59 -11.03
C ALA A 95 -5.29 -9.31 -10.42
N ALA A 96 -6.17 -8.63 -11.16
CA ALA A 96 -6.81 -7.40 -10.71
C ALA A 96 -7.66 -7.62 -9.44
N GLN A 97 -8.48 -8.66 -9.42
CA GLN A 97 -9.32 -9.01 -8.27
C GLN A 97 -8.49 -9.36 -7.02
N TYR A 98 -7.43 -10.16 -7.17
CA TYR A 98 -6.51 -10.48 -6.07
C TYR A 98 -5.87 -9.22 -5.51
N ARG A 99 -5.34 -8.35 -6.38
CA ARG A 99 -4.66 -7.12 -5.98
C ARG A 99 -5.60 -6.13 -5.31
N ALA A 100 -6.82 -5.94 -5.84
CA ALA A 100 -7.84 -5.09 -5.24
C ALA A 100 -8.27 -5.61 -3.86
N LEU A 101 -8.38 -6.93 -3.69
CA LEU A 101 -8.68 -7.51 -2.38
C LEU A 101 -7.52 -7.33 -1.38
N CYS A 102 -6.27 -7.53 -1.82
CA CYS A 102 -5.10 -7.29 -0.99
C CYS A 102 -5.05 -5.83 -0.51
N GLU A 103 -5.27 -4.86 -1.40
CA GLU A 103 -5.27 -3.44 -1.02
C GLU A 103 -6.41 -3.11 -0.05
N ALA A 104 -7.61 -3.66 -0.25
CA ALA A 104 -8.73 -3.45 0.67
C ALA A 104 -8.40 -3.95 2.09
N LEU A 105 -7.78 -5.13 2.20
CA LEU A 105 -7.35 -5.73 3.47
C LEU A 105 -6.15 -5.01 4.10
N GLU A 106 -5.23 -4.51 3.26
CA GLU A 106 -4.12 -3.67 3.67
C GLU A 106 -4.64 -2.40 4.35
N ARG A 107 -5.51 -1.65 3.67
CA ARG A 107 -6.12 -0.41 4.19
C ARG A 107 -6.90 -0.67 5.48
N ALA A 108 -7.65 -1.77 5.56
CA ALA A 108 -8.36 -2.16 6.78
C ALA A 108 -7.41 -2.46 7.94
N SER A 109 -6.32 -3.19 7.67
CA SER A 109 -5.32 -3.52 8.69
C SER A 109 -4.57 -2.28 9.16
N ILE A 110 -4.21 -1.37 8.25
CA ILE A 110 -3.54 -0.11 8.59
C ILE A 110 -4.45 0.76 9.46
N ASP A 111 -5.71 0.90 9.08
CA ASP A 111 -6.68 1.69 9.82
C ASP A 111 -6.92 1.15 11.23
N LEU A 112 -7.16 -0.17 11.37
CA LEU A 112 -7.28 -0.82 12.67
C LEU A 112 -5.99 -0.70 13.51
N TRP A 113 -4.81 -0.79 12.88
CA TRP A 113 -3.53 -0.56 13.56
C TRP A 113 -3.40 0.87 14.06
N TRP A 114 -3.75 1.87 13.26
CA TRP A 114 -3.74 3.27 13.67
C TRP A 114 -4.66 3.54 14.85
N GLN A 115 -5.81 2.88 14.91
CA GLN A 115 -6.76 2.94 16.02
C GLN A 115 -6.29 2.16 17.26
N GLY A 116 -5.20 1.38 17.16
CA GLY A 116 -4.65 0.58 18.25
C GLY A 116 -5.29 -0.80 18.42
N HIS A 117 -6.07 -1.25 17.44
CA HIS A 117 -6.76 -2.55 17.46
C HIS A 117 -5.91 -3.71 16.91
N LEU A 118 -4.84 -3.42 16.16
CA LEU A 118 -3.90 -4.43 15.67
C LEU A 118 -2.50 -4.20 16.23
N ARG A 119 -1.73 -5.28 16.38
CA ARG A 119 -0.33 -5.22 16.84
C ARG A 119 0.61 -5.13 15.65
N ALA A 120 1.78 -4.55 15.88
CA ALA A 120 2.92 -4.60 14.97
C ALA A 120 4.09 -5.29 15.69
N ALA A 121 4.85 -6.13 14.97
CA ALA A 121 6.12 -6.67 15.46
C ALA A 121 7.23 -6.50 14.42
N PRO A 122 8.49 -6.32 14.82
CA PRO A 122 9.60 -6.27 13.88
C PRO A 122 9.65 -7.55 13.04
N VAL A 123 9.97 -7.42 11.76
CA VAL A 123 10.29 -8.56 10.92
C VAL A 123 11.66 -9.09 11.36
N ASP A 124 11.73 -10.38 11.68
CA ASP A 124 13.00 -11.05 11.98
C ASP A 124 13.80 -11.26 10.69
N MET A 125 14.82 -10.43 10.51
CA MET A 125 15.68 -10.44 9.33
C MET A 125 16.65 -11.64 9.28
N THR A 126 16.68 -12.49 10.30
CA THR A 126 17.48 -13.72 10.33
C THR A 126 16.73 -14.93 9.78
N GLN A 127 15.40 -14.85 9.64
CA GLN A 127 14.56 -15.91 9.07
C GLN A 127 14.73 -16.02 7.55
N SER A 128 14.16 -17.07 6.96
CA SER A 128 14.32 -17.43 5.54
C SER A 128 14.09 -16.28 4.54
N GLN A 129 13.17 -15.36 4.81
CA GLN A 129 12.86 -14.21 3.93
C GLN A 129 13.71 -12.96 4.22
N GLY A 130 14.37 -12.92 5.38
CA GLY A 130 15.14 -11.77 5.86
C GLY A 130 16.29 -11.36 4.95
N PRO A 131 17.16 -12.29 4.49
CA PRO A 131 18.26 -11.96 3.58
C PRO A 131 17.80 -11.30 2.27
N ALA A 132 16.68 -11.75 1.68
CA ALA A 132 16.14 -11.18 0.46
C ALA A 132 15.60 -9.75 0.66
N LEU A 133 14.95 -9.50 1.79
CA LEU A 133 14.46 -8.18 2.17
C LEU A 133 15.60 -7.23 2.52
N GLN A 134 16.65 -7.72 3.22
CA GLN A 134 17.85 -6.93 3.49
C GLN A 134 18.56 -6.54 2.20
N GLY A 135 18.73 -7.48 1.26
CA GLY A 135 19.30 -7.19 -0.05
C GLY A 135 18.46 -6.21 -0.88
N LEU A 136 17.15 -6.13 -0.66
CA LEU A 136 16.32 -5.06 -1.24
C LEU A 136 16.59 -3.70 -0.57
N ILE A 137 16.66 -3.63 0.76
CA ILE A 137 17.02 -2.41 1.50
C ILE A 137 18.37 -1.89 1.00
N ASP A 138 19.38 -2.75 0.91
CA ASP A 138 20.72 -2.37 0.49
C ASP A 138 20.74 -1.79 -0.94
N ARG A 139 19.96 -2.40 -1.85
CA ARG A 139 19.78 -1.90 -3.22
C ARG A 139 19.09 -0.54 -3.23
N LEU A 140 17.96 -0.40 -2.55
CA LEU A 140 17.22 0.88 -2.49
C LEU A 140 18.12 2.00 -1.97
N ARG A 141 18.90 1.73 -0.91
CA ARG A 141 19.77 2.71 -0.23
C ARG A 141 21.12 2.94 -0.91
N GLY A 142 21.43 2.20 -1.99
CA GLY A 142 22.71 2.30 -2.68
C GLY A 142 23.90 1.98 -1.75
N SER A 143 23.73 0.96 -0.91
CA SER A 143 24.73 0.30 -0.05
C SER A 143 25.62 1.15 0.87
N LYS A 144 25.36 2.47 1.04
CA LYS A 144 25.95 3.42 2.05
C LYS A 144 25.71 4.91 1.74
N THR A 145 25.14 5.24 0.59
CA THR A 145 25.02 6.64 0.14
C THR A 145 23.78 7.36 0.70
N SER A 146 22.74 6.60 1.07
CA SER A 146 21.53 7.19 1.64
C SER A 146 21.73 7.59 3.11
N PRO A 147 21.31 8.79 3.53
CA PRO A 147 21.33 9.21 4.93
C PRO A 147 20.21 8.57 5.78
N ARG A 148 19.40 7.70 5.18
CA ARG A 148 18.19 7.14 5.79
C ARG A 148 18.35 5.66 6.15
N ARG A 149 17.69 5.26 7.23
CA ARG A 149 17.61 3.87 7.71
C ARG A 149 16.24 3.31 7.39
N SER A 150 16.14 2.01 7.16
CA SER A 150 14.87 1.33 6.91
C SER A 150 14.69 0.16 7.86
N SER A 151 13.46 -0.03 8.33
CA SER A 151 13.05 -1.18 9.13
C SER A 151 11.69 -1.70 8.67
N LEU A 152 11.40 -2.95 8.97
CA LEU A 152 10.17 -3.63 8.58
C LEU A 152 9.42 -4.13 9.81
N TRP A 153 8.11 -3.97 9.79
CA TRP A 153 7.21 -4.41 10.83
C TRP A 153 6.04 -5.16 10.20
N ARG A 154 5.62 -6.26 10.81
CA ARG A 154 4.46 -7.04 10.38
C ARG A 154 3.28 -6.73 11.30
N LEU A 155 2.11 -6.50 10.70
CA LEU A 155 0.85 -6.37 11.43
C LEU A 155 0.20 -7.75 11.65
N ASP A 156 -0.59 -7.88 12.72
CA ASP A 156 -1.61 -8.93 12.81
C ASP A 156 -2.62 -8.71 11.66
N GLY A 157 -2.49 -9.47 10.58
CA GLY A 157 -3.27 -9.25 9.36
C GLY A 157 -4.78 -9.42 9.58
N PHE A 158 -5.57 -8.40 9.21
CA PHE A 158 -7.02 -8.55 9.14
C PHE A 158 -7.39 -9.56 8.04
N GLY A 159 -8.23 -10.55 8.36
CA GLY A 159 -8.59 -11.61 7.42
C GLY A 159 -7.45 -12.60 7.10
N GLY A 160 -6.36 -12.60 7.88
CA GLY A 160 -5.26 -13.56 7.74
C GLY A 160 -4.23 -13.23 6.65
N LEU A 161 -4.37 -12.10 5.96
CA LEU A 161 -3.41 -11.65 4.95
C LEU A 161 -2.21 -10.97 5.62
N PRO A 162 -0.96 -11.38 5.35
CA PRO A 162 0.21 -10.66 5.83
C PRO A 162 0.22 -9.20 5.34
N VAL A 163 0.30 -8.27 6.29
CA VAL A 163 0.49 -6.84 6.02
C VAL A 163 1.81 -6.40 6.66
N THR A 164 2.66 -5.77 5.86
CA THR A 164 3.96 -5.24 6.29
C THR A 164 3.94 -3.72 6.22
N VAL A 165 4.52 -3.09 7.23
CA VAL A 165 4.82 -1.67 7.28
C VAL A 165 6.34 -1.52 7.14
N ALA A 166 6.77 -0.78 6.14
CA ALA A 166 8.15 -0.32 6.01
C ALA A 166 8.28 1.09 6.57
N LEU A 167 9.30 1.30 7.37
CA LEU A 167 9.57 2.56 8.05
C LEU A 167 10.93 3.08 7.62
N SER A 168 10.97 4.36 7.24
CA SER A 168 12.20 5.08 6.91
C SER A 168 12.37 6.31 7.79
N THR A 169 13.57 6.49 8.36
CA THR A 169 13.94 7.66 9.17
C THR A 169 15.36 8.11 8.86
N ASP A 170 15.73 9.33 9.25
CA ASP A 170 17.14 9.72 9.32
C ASP A 170 17.88 9.05 10.51
N ALA A 171 19.14 9.41 10.70
CA ALA A 171 19.97 8.90 11.80
C ALA A 171 19.52 9.35 13.19
N GLN A 172 18.70 10.39 13.30
CA GLN A 172 18.11 10.91 14.54
C GLN A 172 16.67 10.44 14.74
N SER A 173 16.20 9.46 13.95
CA SER A 173 14.83 8.94 13.94
C SER A 173 13.77 9.99 13.57
N LYS A 174 14.16 11.06 12.86
CA LYS A 174 13.25 12.10 12.35
C LYS A 174 12.90 11.86 10.90
N GLY A 175 11.95 12.66 10.40
CA GLY A 175 11.65 12.67 8.98
C GLY A 175 10.84 11.47 8.55
N LEU A 176 10.09 10.86 9.46
CA LEU A 176 9.45 9.55 9.30
C LEU A 176 8.65 9.42 7.99
N VAL A 177 8.91 8.34 7.25
CA VAL A 177 8.13 7.91 6.08
C VAL A 177 7.69 6.47 6.29
N LEU A 178 6.44 6.19 5.98
CA LEU A 178 5.89 4.84 5.97
C LEU A 178 5.57 4.41 4.53
N GLY A 179 5.68 3.11 4.29
CA GLY A 179 5.07 2.43 3.16
C GLY A 179 4.45 1.12 3.62
N TYR A 180 3.52 0.61 2.82
CA TYR A 180 2.69 -0.51 3.19
C TYR A 180 2.69 -1.58 2.11
N GLY A 181 2.36 -2.80 2.51
CA GLY A 181 2.33 -3.89 1.56
C GLY A 181 1.57 -5.07 2.10
N ALA A 182 0.58 -5.53 1.34
CA ALA A 182 -0.13 -6.76 1.60
C ALA A 182 0.04 -7.75 0.46
N ASP A 183 0.35 -8.99 0.83
CA ASP A 183 0.45 -10.12 -0.09
C ASP A 183 0.42 -11.42 0.72
N TRP A 184 -0.07 -12.50 0.11
CA TRP A 184 -0.05 -13.83 0.73
C TRP A 184 1.39 -14.32 0.95
N ASP A 185 2.31 -13.96 0.05
CA ASP A 185 3.76 -14.11 0.28
C ASP A 185 4.27 -12.96 1.17
N ALA A 186 4.70 -13.30 2.38
CA ALA A 186 5.29 -12.36 3.33
C ALA A 186 6.47 -11.56 2.75
N ALA A 187 7.30 -12.20 1.92
CA ALA A 187 8.40 -11.51 1.28
C ALA A 187 7.89 -10.55 0.21
N ALA A 188 6.83 -10.90 -0.53
CA ALA A 188 6.17 -9.99 -1.47
C ALA A 188 5.54 -8.80 -0.75
N SER A 189 4.85 -9.03 0.37
CA SER A 189 4.32 -7.98 1.26
C SER A 189 5.43 -7.01 1.69
N GLY A 190 6.55 -7.52 2.20
CA GLY A 190 7.68 -6.68 2.59
C GLY A 190 8.35 -5.94 1.42
N ARG A 191 8.45 -6.57 0.24
CA ARG A 191 8.95 -5.90 -0.97
C ARG A 191 8.07 -4.72 -1.38
N ARG A 192 6.74 -4.89 -1.36
CA ARG A 192 5.80 -3.80 -1.69
C ARG A 192 5.91 -2.65 -0.70
N ALA A 193 5.94 -2.95 0.60
CA ALA A 193 6.11 -1.95 1.64
C ALA A 193 7.39 -1.13 1.46
N LEU A 194 8.51 -1.77 1.14
CA LEU A 194 9.78 -1.08 0.89
C LEU A 194 9.74 -0.19 -0.36
N VAL A 195 9.11 -0.66 -1.43
CA VAL A 195 8.97 0.11 -2.68
C VAL A 195 8.06 1.32 -2.47
N GLU A 196 6.91 1.14 -1.82
CA GLU A 196 6.00 2.24 -1.50
C GLU A 196 6.66 3.26 -0.57
N MET A 197 7.34 2.80 0.49
CA MET A 197 8.08 3.67 1.41
C MET A 197 9.12 4.51 0.65
N ALA A 198 9.88 3.87 -0.25
CA ALA A 198 10.87 4.56 -1.07
C ALA A 198 10.24 5.56 -2.06
N LEU A 199 9.06 5.24 -2.61
CA LEU A 199 8.31 6.18 -3.44
C LEU A 199 7.82 7.38 -2.62
N MET A 200 7.28 7.15 -1.41
CA MET A 200 6.78 8.21 -0.52
C MET A 200 7.88 9.16 -0.03
N GLU A 201 9.15 8.75 -0.06
CA GLU A 201 10.28 9.64 0.21
C GLU A 201 10.40 10.79 -0.82
N LEU A 202 9.80 10.68 -2.00
CA LEU A 202 9.71 11.81 -2.96
C LEU A 202 9.03 13.03 -2.33
N ASN A 203 8.03 12.80 -1.48
CA ASN A 203 7.30 13.88 -0.79
C ASN A 203 8.20 14.67 0.17
N LEU A 204 9.34 14.08 0.59
CA LEU A 204 10.34 14.80 1.37
C LEU A 204 11.18 15.73 0.50
N SER A 205 11.38 15.42 -0.79
CA SER A 205 12.20 16.19 -1.72
C SER A 205 11.44 17.26 -2.52
N ASP A 206 10.11 17.17 -2.62
CA ASP A 206 9.29 18.02 -3.50
C ASP A 206 8.92 19.39 -2.90
N THR A 207 9.82 19.98 -2.09
CA THR A 207 9.64 21.35 -1.59
C THR A 207 10.90 22.18 -1.88
N THR A 208 10.77 23.10 -2.83
CA THR A 208 11.82 24.09 -3.19
C THR A 208 12.00 25.18 -2.13
N ASP A 209 11.13 25.24 -1.11
CA ASP A 209 11.25 26.18 0.01
C ASP A 209 11.52 25.43 1.34
N PRO A 210 12.76 25.52 1.88
CA PRO A 210 13.14 24.93 3.15
C PRO A 210 12.29 25.39 4.35
N VAL A 211 11.72 26.60 4.30
CA VAL A 211 10.89 27.17 5.37
C VAL A 211 9.49 26.54 5.36
N THR A 212 8.89 26.40 4.18
CA THR A 212 7.60 25.70 4.00
C THR A 212 7.73 24.21 4.28
N GLN A 213 8.86 23.60 3.91
CA GLN A 213 9.19 22.22 4.26
C GLN A 213 9.26 22.03 5.78
N ALA A 214 10.04 22.87 6.49
CA ALA A 214 10.17 22.80 7.95
C ALA A 214 8.84 23.01 8.68
N LYS A 215 7.97 23.92 8.19
CA LYS A 215 6.64 24.15 8.76
C LYS A 215 5.66 22.99 8.52
N ARG A 216 5.63 22.41 7.31
CA ARG A 216 4.80 21.24 7.00
C ARG A 216 5.23 20.01 7.78
N LEU A 217 6.54 19.78 7.85
CA LEU A 217 7.13 18.67 8.57
C LEU A 217 6.90 18.82 10.08
N SER A 218 7.18 19.98 10.69
CA SER A 218 7.05 20.15 12.16
C SER A 218 5.63 20.00 12.72
N ALA A 219 4.60 20.50 12.04
CA ALA A 219 3.22 20.44 12.53
C ALA A 219 2.59 19.04 12.40
N LEU A 220 2.96 18.29 11.37
CA LEU A 220 2.51 16.90 11.18
C LEU A 220 3.38 15.92 11.96
N GLN A 221 4.69 16.15 12.09
CA GLN A 221 5.63 15.16 12.65
C GLN A 221 5.56 15.01 14.15
N GLN A 222 5.42 16.06 14.96
CA GLN A 222 5.59 15.87 16.42
C GLN A 222 4.50 14.98 17.04
N GLY A 223 3.23 15.16 16.64
CA GLY A 223 2.14 14.29 17.08
C GLY A 223 2.15 12.92 16.39
N PHE A 224 2.55 12.88 15.12
CA PHE A 224 2.60 11.65 14.33
C PHE A 224 3.74 10.72 14.75
N GLU A 225 4.95 11.25 14.94
CA GLU A 225 6.13 10.51 15.42
C GLU A 225 5.90 9.99 16.84
N ALA A 226 5.31 10.81 17.74
CA ALA A 226 4.95 10.34 19.08
C ALA A 226 3.92 9.20 19.04
N ARG A 227 2.89 9.31 18.18
CA ARG A 227 1.88 8.26 17.99
C ARG A 227 2.48 6.99 17.38
N ILE A 228 3.34 7.12 16.38
CA ILE A 228 4.07 6.01 15.75
C ILE A 228 4.97 5.32 16.78
N ASN A 229 5.78 6.10 17.50
CA ASN A 229 6.64 5.57 18.55
C ASN A 229 5.82 4.86 19.60
N ARG A 230 4.64 5.39 19.97
CA ARG A 230 3.68 4.68 20.82
C ARG A 230 3.20 3.38 20.17
N LEU A 231 2.71 3.38 18.93
CA LEU A 231 2.21 2.17 18.27
C LEU A 231 3.27 1.07 18.12
N PHE A 232 4.54 1.43 17.94
CA PHE A 232 5.66 0.48 17.88
C PHE A 232 6.23 0.11 19.26
N SER A 233 6.11 0.96 20.29
CA SER A 233 6.63 0.70 21.66
C SER A 233 5.60 0.10 22.61
N THR A 234 4.32 0.43 22.45
CA THR A 234 3.20 -0.05 23.26
C THR A 234 2.42 -1.15 22.57
N ALA A 235 3.03 -1.87 21.62
CA ALA A 235 2.48 -3.12 21.13
C ALA A 235 2.06 -3.94 22.37
N PRO A 236 0.76 -4.20 22.58
CA PRO A 236 0.29 -4.75 23.85
C PRO A 236 1.08 -6.02 24.15
N LYS A 237 1.71 -6.05 25.34
CA LYS A 237 2.23 -7.29 25.91
C LYS A 237 1.05 -8.24 25.96
N ALA A 238 1.04 -9.20 25.04
CA ALA A 238 0.26 -10.43 25.13
C ALA A 238 -1.13 -10.24 25.77
N VAL A 239 -2.11 -9.75 25.02
CA VAL A 239 -3.43 -10.36 25.19
C VAL A 239 -3.24 -11.76 24.61
N ASP A 240 -3.09 -12.74 25.50
CA ASP A 240 -2.92 -14.19 25.28
C ASP A 240 -1.55 -14.79 24.94
N GLY A 241 -0.47 -14.03 24.78
CA GLY A 241 0.86 -14.62 24.56
C GLY A 241 0.99 -15.44 23.27
N ARG A 242 -0.02 -15.36 22.38
CA ARG A 242 -0.01 -16.05 21.10
C ARG A 242 0.99 -15.34 20.18
N PRO A 243 2.00 -16.05 19.67
CA PRO A 243 2.88 -15.51 18.64
C PRO A 243 2.04 -15.10 17.43
N LEU A 244 2.46 -14.03 16.72
CA LEU A 244 1.92 -13.72 15.40
C LEU A 244 1.89 -15.01 14.58
N ALA A 245 0.78 -15.31 13.89
CA ALA A 245 0.66 -16.52 13.10
C ALA A 245 1.95 -16.69 12.26
N PRO A 246 2.55 -17.89 12.24
CA PRO A 246 3.75 -18.12 11.46
C PRO A 246 3.47 -17.69 10.02
N LEU A 247 4.46 -17.06 9.38
CA LEU A 247 4.36 -16.72 7.97
C LEU A 247 4.00 -18.01 7.24
N SER A 248 2.79 -18.10 6.71
CA SER A 248 2.41 -19.25 5.91
C SER A 248 3.41 -19.28 4.75
N THR A 249 4.20 -20.34 4.66
CA THR A 249 5.03 -20.59 3.49
C THR A 249 4.06 -20.85 2.35
N ALA A 250 3.77 -19.80 1.57
CA ALA A 250 3.05 -19.97 0.34
C ALA A 250 3.76 -21.06 -0.50
N PRO A 251 3.02 -21.82 -1.33
CA PRO A 251 3.63 -22.65 -2.36
C PRO A 251 4.58 -21.76 -3.19
N THR A 252 5.70 -22.32 -3.59
CA THR A 252 6.79 -21.69 -4.37
C THR A 252 6.31 -20.60 -5.32
N ALA A 253 7.04 -19.48 -5.35
CA ALA A 253 6.84 -18.26 -6.15
C ALA A 253 6.72 -18.51 -7.66
N THR A 254 5.63 -19.15 -8.08
CA THR A 254 5.22 -19.23 -9.48
C THR A 254 4.35 -18.01 -9.74
N SER A 255 4.97 -16.98 -10.32
CA SER A 255 4.29 -15.82 -10.87
C SER A 255 3.34 -16.28 -11.97
N GLY A 256 2.03 -16.03 -11.83
CA GLY A 256 1.06 -16.38 -12.87
C GLY A 256 -0.39 -16.22 -12.44
N SER A 257 -1.27 -16.05 -13.42
CA SER A 257 -2.72 -15.87 -13.22
C SER A 257 -3.34 -17.01 -12.41
N ALA A 258 -2.91 -18.25 -12.64
CA ALA A 258 -3.40 -19.42 -11.89
C ALA A 258 -3.05 -19.37 -10.39
N GLN A 259 -1.86 -18.89 -10.03
CA GLN A 259 -1.48 -18.73 -8.61
C GLN A 259 -2.26 -17.58 -7.97
N MET A 260 -2.45 -16.47 -8.69
CA MET A 260 -3.27 -15.35 -8.22
C MET A 260 -4.72 -15.76 -7.99
N GLN A 261 -5.30 -16.57 -8.88
CA GLN A 261 -6.62 -17.14 -8.67
C GLN A 261 -6.66 -18.00 -7.40
N ARG A 262 -5.69 -18.90 -7.19
CA ARG A 262 -5.61 -19.71 -5.96
C ARG A 262 -5.52 -18.85 -4.70
N ASN A 263 -4.67 -17.83 -4.70
CA ASN A 263 -4.53 -16.91 -3.57
C ASN A 263 -5.82 -16.14 -3.31
N PHE A 264 -6.51 -15.72 -4.37
CA PHE A 264 -7.80 -15.05 -4.27
C PHE A 264 -8.88 -15.96 -3.68
N GLU A 265 -9.00 -17.21 -4.13
CA GLU A 265 -9.91 -18.19 -3.54
C GLU A 265 -9.60 -18.47 -2.05
N ALA A 266 -8.31 -18.57 -1.71
CA ALA A 266 -7.87 -18.76 -0.33
C ALA A 266 -8.27 -17.56 0.56
N LEU A 267 -8.08 -16.33 0.08
CA LEU A 267 -8.51 -15.12 0.80
C LEU A 267 -10.03 -15.06 0.97
N LYS A 268 -10.81 -15.38 -0.07
CA LYS A 268 -12.27 -15.43 0.05
C LYS A 268 -12.72 -16.46 1.10
N THR A 269 -12.05 -17.60 1.16
CA THR A 269 -12.30 -18.64 2.17
C THR A 269 -11.98 -18.13 3.57
N ALA A 270 -10.83 -17.47 3.75
CA ALA A 270 -10.42 -16.88 5.03
C ALA A 270 -11.40 -15.80 5.50
N LEU A 271 -11.86 -14.92 4.60
CA LEU A 271 -12.83 -13.87 4.93
C LEU A 271 -14.19 -14.45 5.30
N LYS A 272 -14.64 -15.50 4.61
CA LYS A 272 -15.86 -16.21 4.98
C LYS A 272 -15.75 -16.81 6.37
N ALA A 273 -14.62 -17.47 6.69
CA ALA A 273 -14.38 -18.04 8.01
C ALA A 273 -14.34 -16.96 9.11
N ALA A 274 -13.79 -15.78 8.80
CA ALA A 274 -13.75 -14.62 9.69
C ALA A 274 -15.07 -13.84 9.75
N SER A 275 -16.12 -14.27 9.04
CA SER A 275 -17.38 -13.53 8.90
C SER A 275 -17.16 -12.06 8.48
N VAL A 276 -16.32 -11.85 7.47
CA VAL A 276 -16.08 -10.54 6.84
C VAL A 276 -16.74 -10.53 5.46
N GLY A 277 -17.73 -9.66 5.28
CA GLY A 277 -18.38 -9.46 3.99
C GLY A 277 -17.49 -8.66 3.05
N TYR A 278 -17.68 -8.84 1.75
CA TYR A 278 -17.03 -8.03 0.72
C TYR A 278 -17.91 -7.94 -0.53
N ARG A 279 -17.73 -6.86 -1.29
CA ARG A 279 -18.36 -6.62 -2.59
C ARG A 279 -17.28 -6.41 -3.63
N ILE A 280 -17.42 -7.07 -4.78
CA ILE A 280 -16.47 -6.99 -5.89
C ILE A 280 -17.21 -6.43 -7.10
N ARG A 281 -16.60 -5.44 -7.77
CA ARG A 281 -17.17 -4.82 -8.98
C ARG A 281 -16.10 -4.69 -10.05
N ASN A 282 -16.47 -5.00 -11.29
CA ASN A 282 -15.66 -4.70 -12.46
C ASN A 282 -15.83 -3.23 -12.81
N LEU A 283 -14.72 -2.50 -12.95
CA LEU A 283 -14.68 -1.09 -13.38
C LEU A 283 -13.91 -0.91 -14.69
N SER A 284 -13.64 -2.00 -15.41
CA SER A 284 -12.93 -1.94 -16.69
C SER A 284 -13.68 -1.06 -17.68
N ALA A 285 -13.03 -0.01 -18.18
CA ALA A 285 -13.56 0.79 -19.26
C ALA A 285 -13.26 0.09 -20.61
N PRO A 286 -14.14 0.21 -21.63
CA PRO A 286 -14.00 -0.49 -22.91
C PRO A 286 -12.66 -0.25 -23.62
N ASP A 287 -12.09 0.95 -23.45
CA ASP A 287 -10.86 1.38 -24.12
C ASP A 287 -9.58 1.06 -23.32
N LEU A 288 -9.70 0.44 -22.14
CA LEU A 288 -8.54 0.07 -21.32
C LEU A 288 -8.02 -1.30 -21.70
N ALA A 289 -6.71 -1.39 -21.93
CA ALA A 289 -6.01 -2.64 -22.20
C ALA A 289 -5.92 -3.60 -20.99
N TYR A 290 -6.37 -3.16 -19.80
CA TYR A 290 -6.23 -3.89 -18.55
C TYR A 290 -7.59 -4.01 -17.85
N PRO A 291 -7.97 -5.20 -17.35
CA PRO A 291 -9.09 -5.32 -16.43
C PRO A 291 -8.81 -4.53 -15.15
N VAL A 292 -9.81 -3.78 -14.71
CA VAL A 292 -9.79 -3.00 -13.46
C VAL A 292 -10.93 -3.44 -12.55
N TRP A 293 -10.60 -3.76 -11.31
CA TRP A 293 -11.56 -4.25 -10.33
C TRP A 293 -11.46 -3.46 -9.04
N THR A 294 -12.62 -3.25 -8.40
CA THR A 294 -12.68 -2.72 -7.04
C THR A 294 -13.26 -3.76 -6.09
N VAL A 295 -12.71 -3.80 -4.88
CA VAL A 295 -13.20 -4.64 -3.78
C VAL A 295 -13.45 -3.75 -2.59
N THR A 296 -14.68 -3.78 -2.05
CA THR A 296 -15.05 -3.08 -0.83
C THR A 296 -15.38 -4.10 0.25
N LEU A 297 -14.65 -4.07 1.36
CA LEU A 297 -14.99 -4.85 2.55
C LEU A 297 -16.23 -4.24 3.21
N THR A 298 -17.13 -5.09 3.65
CA THR A 298 -18.34 -4.69 4.36
C THR A 298 -18.34 -5.33 5.73
N GLU A 299 -18.69 -4.55 6.75
CA GLU A 299 -19.07 -5.14 8.02
C GLU A 299 -20.25 -6.08 7.78
N THR A 300 -20.11 -7.32 8.19
CA THR A 300 -21.20 -8.27 8.16
C THR A 300 -22.13 -7.86 9.30
N PRO A 301 -23.42 -7.58 9.05
CA PRO A 301 -24.36 -7.37 10.13
C PRO A 301 -24.44 -8.68 10.92
N SER A 302 -23.76 -8.72 12.06
CA SER A 302 -23.94 -9.77 13.05
C SER A 302 -25.39 -9.67 13.52
N ALA A 303 -26.22 -10.64 13.15
CA ALA A 303 -27.52 -10.81 13.77
C ALA A 303 -27.30 -10.94 15.29
N GLY A 304 -27.58 -9.85 16.04
CA GLY A 304 -27.55 -9.84 17.50
C GLY A 304 -26.45 -9.03 18.20
N SER A 305 -25.58 -8.28 17.51
CA SER A 305 -24.62 -7.40 18.21
C SER A 305 -24.44 -6.06 17.47
N PRO A 306 -24.84 -4.93 18.06
CA PRO A 306 -24.74 -3.60 17.44
C PRO A 306 -23.31 -3.03 17.45
N THR A 307 -22.32 -3.79 17.91
CA THR A 307 -20.95 -3.30 18.08
C THR A 307 -20.13 -3.58 16.81
N PRO A 308 -19.70 -2.55 16.07
CA PRO A 308 -18.85 -2.71 14.88
C PRO A 308 -17.55 -3.43 15.22
N LEU A 309 -16.91 -4.07 14.22
CA LEU A 309 -15.68 -4.86 14.42
C LEU A 309 -14.54 -4.04 15.05
N CYS A 310 -14.51 -2.72 14.83
CA CYS A 310 -13.57 -1.79 15.47
C CYS A 310 -13.83 -1.56 16.97
N GLN A 311 -14.94 -2.02 17.52
CA GLN A 311 -15.32 -1.79 18.93
C GLN A 311 -15.42 -3.07 19.76
N ARG A 312 -15.10 -4.24 19.20
CA ARG A 312 -15.07 -5.48 19.98
C ARG A 312 -13.75 -5.55 20.77
N PRO A 313 -13.79 -5.64 22.10
CA PRO A 313 -12.62 -6.05 22.87
C PRO A 313 -12.21 -7.45 22.37
N LEU A 314 -10.92 -7.64 22.11
CA LEU A 314 -10.39 -8.98 21.89
C LEU A 314 -10.60 -9.78 23.19
N LEU A 315 -11.51 -10.76 23.13
CA LEU A 315 -11.63 -11.82 24.14
C LEU A 315 -10.50 -12.82 23.98
#